data_AF-A0ABD5MFQ4-F1
#
_entry.id   AF-A0ABD5MFQ4-F1
#
_cell.length_a   1.000
_cell.length_b   1.000
_cell.length_c   1.000
_cell.angle_alpha   90.00
_cell.angle_beta   90.00
_cell.angle_gamma   90.00
#
_symmetry.space_group_name_H-M   'P 1'
#
loop_
_entity.id
_entity.type
_entity.pdbx_description
1 polymer ?
#
loop_
_entity_poly.entity_id
_entity_poly.type
_entity_poly.pdbx_seq_one_letter_code
_entity_poly.pdbx_strand_id
1 'polypeptide(L)' 'MFLDSGLSLKHRVALAIWGLAVLVVLRLAFDVLHLSGAELAVVAVVVVVGSFYGIFRPLWLRLPEEWRRN' A
#
# COMPACT_ATOMS: atom_id res chain seq x y z
N MET A 1 21.45 -23.77 0.74
CA MET A 1 20.14 -23.72 1.42
C MET A 1 19.65 -22.28 1.30
N PHE A 2 19.06 -21.95 0.15
CA PHE A 2 18.53 -20.61 -0.11
C PHE A 2 17.24 -20.43 0.70
N LEU A 3 17.07 -19.25 1.28
CA LEU A 3 15.95 -18.83 2.11
C LEU A 3 14.65 -18.75 1.28
N ASP A 4 14.08 -19.90 0.93
CA ASP A 4 12.82 -20.02 0.18
C ASP A 4 11.59 -20.01 1.11
N SER A 5 11.54 -19.00 1.96
CA SER A 5 10.33 -18.60 2.68
C SER A 5 10.05 -17.12 2.40
N GLY A 6 10.27 -16.72 1.15
CA GLY A 6 10.05 -15.37 0.66
C GLY A 6 8.63 -15.21 0.14
N LEU A 7 7.91 -14.21 0.67
CA LEU A 7 6.74 -13.63 -0.01
C LEU A 7 6.99 -13.61 -1.52
N SER A 8 6.10 -14.25 -2.29
CA SER A 8 6.26 -14.39 -3.74
C SER A 8 6.54 -13.02 -4.36
N LEU A 9 7.37 -12.97 -5.40
CA LEU A 9 7.81 -11.72 -6.03
C LEU A 9 6.61 -10.83 -6.39
N LYS A 10 5.49 -11.44 -6.77
CA LYS A 10 4.22 -10.75 -7.06
C LYS A 10 3.65 -10.01 -5.85
N HIS A 11 3.73 -10.60 -4.66
CA HIS A 11 3.30 -9.94 -3.42
C HIS A 11 4.17 -8.73 -3.10
N ARG A 12 5.49 -8.86 -3.28
CA ARG A 12 6.42 -7.74 -3.06
C ARG A 12 6.14 -6.59 -4.04
N VAL A 13 5.93 -6.91 -5.31
CA VAL A 13 5.62 -5.91 -6.34
C VAL A 13 4.27 -5.24 -6.06
N ALA A 14 3.23 -6.01 -5.71
CA ALA A 14 1.93 -5.44 -5.41
C ALA A 14 1.94 -4.51 -4.18
N LEU A 15 2.64 -4.92 -3.11
CA LEU A 15 2.85 -4.06 -1.94
C LEU A 15 3.65 -2.81 -2.29
N ALA A 16 4.68 -2.93 -3.14
CA ALA A 16 5.48 -1.79 -3.59
C ALA A 16 4.63 -0.79 -4.41
N ILE A 17 3.79 -1.29 -5.33
CA ILE A 17 2.89 -0.45 -6.12
C ILE A 17 1.88 0.26 -5.23
N TRP A 18 1.27 -0.46 -4.28
CA TRP A 18 0.34 0.15 -3.32
C TRP A 18 1.04 1.21 -2.45
N GLY A 19 2.22 0.90 -1.91
CA GLY A 19 3.00 1.84 -1.11
C GLY A 19 3.36 3.11 -1.89
N LEU A 20 3.82 2.97 -3.14
CA LEU A 20 4.08 4.11 -4.03
C LEU A 20 2.82 4.94 -4.28
N ALA A 21 1.68 4.31 -4.55
CA ALA A 21 0.43 5.02 -4.74
C ALA A 21 0.03 5.84 -3.50
N VAL A 22 0.17 5.27 -2.30
CA VAL A 22 -0.09 5.97 -1.04
C VAL A 22 0.85 7.16 -0.86
N LEU A 23 2.15 6.99 -1.12
CA LEU A 23 3.12 8.08 -1.03
C LEU A 23 2.79 9.23 -1.98
N VAL A 24 2.38 8.94 -3.23
CA VAL A 24 1.94 9.96 -4.18
C VAL A 24 0.72 10.72 -3.67
N VAL A 25 -0.27 10.01 -3.12
CA VAL A 25 -1.47 10.65 -2.54
C VAL A 25 -1.10 11.55 -1.36
N LEU A 26 -0.23 11.10 -0.46
CA LEU A 26 0.21 11.91 0.67
C LEU A 26 1.04 13.12 0.25
N ARG A 27 1.89 12.97 -0.77
CA ARG A 27 2.65 14.07 -1.35
C ARG A 27 1.72 15.15 -1.91
N LEU A 28 0.69 14.74 -2.65
CA LEU A 28 -0.33 15.66 -3.19
C LEU A 28 -1.16 16.32 -2.09
N ALA A 29 -1.58 15.55 -1.08
CA ALA A 29 -2.31 16.11 0.06
C ALA A 29 -1.47 17.17 0.78
N PHE A 30 -0.18 16.92 0.98
CA PHE A 30 0.74 17.89 1.56
C PHE A 30 0.88 19.16 0.70
N ASP A 31 1.08 19.02 -0.62
CA ASP A 31 1.21 20.17 -1.53
C ASP A 31 -0.07 21.01 -1.62
N VAL A 32 -1.23 20.37 -1.70
CA VAL A 32 -2.51 21.07 -1.90
C VAL A 32 -3.00 21.70 -0.61
N LEU A 33 -2.95 20.95 0.49
CA LEU A 33 -3.58 21.35 1.76
C LEU A 33 -2.63 22.10 2.69
N HIS A 34 -1.33 22.24 2.33
CA HIS A 34 -0.32 22.95 3.11
C HIS A 34 -0.29 22.52 4.59
N LEU A 35 -0.47 21.22 4.83
CA LEU A 35 -0.64 20.67 6.17
C LEU A 35 0.62 20.83 7.02
N SER A 36 0.43 21.05 8.32
CA SER A 36 1.50 20.89 9.30
C SER A 36 1.93 19.43 9.41
N GLY A 37 3.13 19.18 9.94
CA GLY A 37 3.67 17.82 10.08
C GLY A 37 2.78 16.88 10.92
N ALA A 38 2.09 17.42 11.94
CA ALA A 38 1.16 16.65 12.77
C ALA A 38 -0.12 16.27 12.00
N GLU A 39 -0.68 17.20 11.23
CA GLU A 39 -1.86 16.94 10.39
C GLU A 39 -1.53 15.94 9.28
N LEU A 40 -0.36 16.06 8.66
CA LEU A 40 0.11 15.09 7.67
C LEU A 40 0.21 13.68 8.26
N ALA A 41 0.69 13.53 9.50
CA ALA A 41 0.77 12.23 10.16
C ALA A 41 -0.61 11.60 10.36
N VAL A 42 -1.62 12.39 10.77
CA VAL A 42 -3.00 11.93 10.91
C VAL A 42 -3.57 11.52 9.55
N VAL A 43 -3.40 12.36 8.51
CA VAL A 43 -3.83 12.02 7.14
C VAL A 43 -3.13 10.76 6.64
N ALA A 44 -1.83 10.61 6.91
CA ALA A 44 -1.07 9.43 6.55
C ALA A 44 -1.66 8.15 7.16
N VAL A 45 -1.96 8.17 8.47
CA VAL A 45 -2.58 7.02 9.13
C VAL A 45 -3.94 6.69 8.51
N VAL A 46 -4.79 7.69 8.31
CA VAL A 46 -6.14 7.49 7.74
C VAL A 46 -6.06 6.94 6.31
N VAL A 47 -5.19 7.51 5.47
CA VAL A 47 -5.03 7.08 4.06
C VAL A 47 -4.41 5.69 3.98
N VAL A 48 -3.37 5.40 4.77
CA VAL A 48 -2.74 4.08 4.79
C VAL A 48 -3.75 3.02 5.23
N VAL A 49 -4.41 3.20 6.38
CA VAL A 49 -5.37 2.22 6.91
C VAL A 49 -6.59 2.10 5.98
N GLY A 50 -7.17 3.22 5.58
CA GLY A 50 -8.34 3.26 4.71
C GLY A 50 -8.08 2.62 3.35
N SER A 51 -6.96 2.95 2.69
CA SER A 51 -6.61 2.36 1.39
C SER A 51 -6.22 0.89 1.52
N PHE A 52 -5.54 0.50 2.60
CA PHE A 52 -5.12 -0.88 2.80
C PHE A 52 -6.35 -1.80 2.95
N TYR A 53 -7.28 -1.44 3.84
CA TYR A 53 -8.45 -2.28 4.11
C TYR A 53 -9.58 -2.09 3.09
N GLY A 54 -9.75 -0.88 2.54
CA GLY A 54 -10.83 -0.58 1.60
C GLY A 54 -10.51 -0.91 0.14
N ILE A 55 -9.24 -0.91 -0.25
CA ILE A 55 -8.82 -1.06 -1.67
C ILE A 55 -7.87 -2.24 -1.82
N PHE A 56 -6.69 -2.16 -1.21
CA PHE A 56 -5.62 -3.13 -1.46
C PHE A 56 -6.01 -4.55 -1.06
N ARG A 57 -6.48 -4.76 0.19
CA ARG A 57 -6.89 -6.07 0.70
C ARG A 57 -8.01 -6.70 -0.12
N PRO A 58 -9.15 -6.03 -0.42
CA PRO A 58 -10.21 -6.65 -1.22
C PRO A 58 -9.77 -6.92 -2.67
N LEU A 59 -8.96 -6.05 -3.29
CA LEU A 59 -8.37 -6.34 -4.61
C LEU A 59 -7.47 -7.57 -4.56
N TRP A 60 -6.61 -7.64 -3.54
CA TRP A 60 -5.72 -8.78 -3.32
C TRP A 60 -6.49 -10.09 -3.13
N LEU A 61 -7.59 -10.05 -2.38
CA LEU A 61 -8.46 -11.20 -2.14
C LEU A 61 -9.26 -11.64 -3.37
N ARG A 62 -9.44 -10.76 -4.36
CA ARG A 62 -10.12 -11.08 -5.64
C ARG A 62 -9.18 -11.65 -6.69
N LEU A 63 -7.87 -11.51 -6.54
CA LEU A 63 -6.92 -12.10 -7.49
C LEU A 63 -6.97 -13.62 -7.40
N PRO A 64 -6.91 -14.35 -8.54
CA PRO A 64 -6.96 -15.80 -8.53
C PRO A 64 -5.84 -16.41 -7.67
N GLU A 65 -6.09 -17.55 -7.02
CA GLU A 65 -5.14 -18.17 -6.08
C GLU A 65 -3.78 -18.50 -6.72
N GLU A 66 -3.75 -18.79 -8.01
CA GLU A 66 -2.55 -18.95 -8.84
C GLU A 66 -1.63 -17.70 -8.88
N TRP A 67 -2.20 -16.50 -8.74
CA TRP A 67 -1.44 -15.25 -8.62
C TRP A 67 -0.95 -15.00 -7.18
N ARG A 68 -1.55 -15.68 -6.20
CA ARG A 68 -1.20 -15.63 -4.77
C ARG A 68 -0.28 -16.77 -4.31
N ARG A 69 -0.05 -17.81 -5.12
CA ARG A 69 0.79 -18.97 -4.75
C ARG A 69 2.16 -19.01 -5.45
N ASN A 70 2.32 -18.37 -6.61
CA ASN A 70 3.60 -18.25 -7.35
C ASN A 70 4.25 -16.89 -7.16
#